data_AF-A0A1F2WKV4-F1
#
_entry.id   AF-A0A1F2WKV4-F1
#
_cell.length_a   1.000
_cell.length_b   1.000
_cell.length_c   1.000
_cell.angle_alpha   90.00
_cell.angle_beta   90.00
_cell.angle_gamma   90.00
#
_symmetry.space_group_name_H-M   'P 1'
#
loop_
_entity.id
_entity.type
_entity.pdbx_description
1 polymer ?
#
loop_
_entity_poly.entity_id
_entity_poly.type
_entity_poly.pdbx_seq_one_letter_code
_entity_poly.pdbx_strand_id
1 'polypeptide(L)'
;MQAVLWREWRGGPSVHCFLCAHHCRIAPGERGKCGVRENREGILYTLVYGCAISSAVDPIEKKPLFHFLPGSMSFSIATVGCNFTCSFCQNADISQMPRVQGTIIGGALTPQQVVDGALDAGCLSISYTYTEPTIFYEYARDCARLATASGLKNIFVTNGYMTAEMLGDIDGNLHAANVDLKSFSDAFYRSLVGARLKPVLDSIRRLWEMGVWVEVTTLLIPGRNDSEQELRALAAFLASISPDIPWHVSRFHPTYNLRDVPPTPVSAIEKALHIGREEGLHYIYGGNIPGHSSESTLCPGCGSVLIERQGFRTGESGITDGRCSRCGREVAIHEKGAPPWRS
;
A
#
# COMPACT_ATOMS: atom_id res chain seq x y z
N MET A 1 -12.48 -20.90 2.57
CA MET A 1 -13.62 -20.05 2.97
C MET A 1 -14.33 -19.55 1.71
N GLN A 2 -15.67 -19.47 1.72
CA GLN A 2 -16.40 -18.85 0.60
C GLN A 2 -16.00 -17.37 0.49
N ALA A 3 -15.73 -16.92 -0.73
CA ALA A 3 -15.36 -15.53 -0.99
C ALA A 3 -16.58 -14.61 -0.87
N VAL A 4 -16.31 -13.33 -0.59
CA VAL A 4 -17.29 -12.24 -0.66
C VAL A 4 -17.10 -11.45 -1.95
N LEU A 5 -18.02 -10.50 -2.20
CA LEU A 5 -17.94 -9.54 -3.31
C LEU A 5 -17.82 -10.23 -4.68
N TRP A 6 -18.70 -11.20 -4.93
CA TRP A 6 -18.86 -11.82 -6.24
C TRP A 6 -20.34 -12.05 -6.54
N ARG A 7 -20.66 -12.28 -7.81
CA ARG A 7 -22.01 -12.63 -8.27
C ARG A 7 -21.94 -13.77 -9.27
N GLU A 8 -22.99 -14.55 -9.37
CA GLU A 8 -23.16 -15.49 -10.48
C GLU A 8 -23.09 -14.74 -11.83
N TRP A 9 -22.39 -15.31 -12.79
CA TRP A 9 -22.37 -14.77 -14.14
C TRP A 9 -23.58 -15.30 -14.91
N ARG A 10 -24.30 -14.40 -15.57
CA ARG A 10 -25.55 -14.73 -16.27
C ARG A 10 -25.33 -15.87 -17.27
N GLY A 11 -26.17 -16.91 -17.18
CA GLY A 11 -26.24 -17.99 -18.17
C GLY A 11 -25.26 -19.15 -17.99
N GLY A 12 -24.68 -19.35 -16.79
CA GLY A 12 -23.89 -20.55 -16.52
C GLY A 12 -23.16 -20.51 -15.17
N PRO A 13 -22.38 -21.55 -14.85
CA PRO A 13 -21.72 -21.71 -13.54
C PRO A 13 -20.45 -20.85 -13.38
N SER A 14 -20.25 -19.84 -14.25
CA SER A 14 -19.16 -18.87 -14.06
C SER A 14 -19.53 -17.85 -12.99
N VAL A 15 -18.52 -17.22 -12.38
CA VAL A 15 -18.71 -16.17 -11.38
C VAL A 15 -18.00 -14.90 -11.79
N HIS A 16 -18.52 -13.75 -11.34
CA HIS A 16 -17.94 -12.43 -11.52
C HIS A 16 -17.41 -11.92 -10.19
N CYS A 17 -16.10 -11.76 -10.07
CA CYS A 17 -15.45 -11.24 -8.87
C CYS A 17 -15.33 -9.71 -8.92
N PHE A 18 -15.85 -9.04 -7.90
CA PHE A 18 -15.85 -7.58 -7.74
C PHE A 18 -14.84 -7.09 -6.69
N LEU A 19 -13.86 -7.91 -6.33
CA LEU A 19 -12.93 -7.57 -5.25
C LEU A 19 -11.86 -6.55 -5.66
N CYS A 20 -11.41 -6.62 -6.92
CA CYS A 20 -10.44 -5.70 -7.50
C CYS A 20 -10.86 -5.31 -8.92
N ALA A 21 -10.29 -4.22 -9.44
CA ALA A 21 -10.69 -3.61 -10.70
C ALA A 21 -10.39 -4.47 -11.97
N HIS A 22 -9.90 -5.70 -11.81
CA HIS A 22 -9.86 -6.66 -12.91
C HIS A 22 -11.22 -7.24 -13.26
N HIS A 23 -12.19 -7.21 -12.33
CA HIS A 23 -13.55 -7.71 -12.58
C HIS A 23 -13.55 -9.11 -13.23
N CYS A 24 -12.78 -10.03 -12.66
CA CYS A 24 -12.55 -11.34 -13.28
C CYS A 24 -13.86 -12.11 -13.42
N ARG A 25 -14.14 -12.59 -14.64
CA ARG A 25 -15.06 -13.69 -14.90
C ARG A 25 -14.30 -15.00 -14.78
N ILE A 26 -14.72 -15.87 -13.87
CA ILE A 26 -14.01 -17.11 -13.52
C ILE A 26 -14.92 -18.29 -13.82
N ALA A 27 -14.51 -19.17 -14.73
CA ALA A 27 -15.24 -20.39 -15.07
C ALA A 27 -15.11 -21.45 -13.95
N PRO A 28 -16.00 -22.46 -13.86
CA PRO A 28 -15.85 -23.53 -12.87
C PRO A 28 -14.50 -24.24 -13.02
N GLY A 29 -13.87 -24.54 -11.88
CA GLY A 29 -12.53 -25.15 -11.83
C GLY A 29 -11.38 -24.16 -12.08
N GLU A 30 -11.67 -22.95 -12.56
CA GLU A 30 -10.66 -21.95 -12.86
C GLU A 30 -10.38 -21.01 -11.69
N ARG A 31 -9.24 -20.30 -11.80
CA ARG A 31 -8.83 -19.28 -10.85
C ARG A 31 -8.83 -17.89 -11.47
N GLY A 32 -9.15 -16.89 -10.65
CA GLY A 32 -9.01 -15.48 -11.02
C GLY A 32 -7.55 -15.09 -11.22
N LYS A 33 -7.32 -13.89 -11.78
CA LYS A 33 -5.95 -13.43 -12.07
C LYS A 33 -5.01 -13.52 -10.87
N CYS A 34 -5.47 -13.34 -9.64
CA CYS A 34 -4.58 -13.42 -8.47
C CYS A 34 -4.05 -14.82 -8.14
N GLY A 35 -4.60 -15.88 -8.75
CA GLY A 35 -4.21 -17.27 -8.51
C GLY A 35 -4.72 -17.87 -7.22
N VAL A 36 -5.50 -17.13 -6.41
CA VAL A 36 -5.98 -17.59 -5.08
C VAL A 36 -7.50 -17.52 -4.89
N ARG A 37 -8.22 -17.18 -5.96
CA ARG A 37 -9.69 -17.10 -6.00
C ARG A 37 -10.19 -18.14 -6.98
N GLU A 38 -10.84 -19.18 -6.50
CA GLU A 38 -11.21 -20.36 -7.29
C GLU A 38 -12.71 -20.52 -7.33
N ASN A 39 -13.26 -20.71 -8.52
CA ASN A 39 -14.67 -21.03 -8.68
C ASN A 39 -14.85 -22.55 -8.55
N ARG A 40 -15.57 -23.00 -7.53
CA ARG A 40 -15.98 -24.40 -7.35
C ARG A 40 -17.48 -24.49 -7.57
N GLU A 41 -17.85 -25.07 -8.71
CA GLU A 41 -19.24 -25.38 -9.06
C GLU A 41 -20.21 -24.18 -8.97
N GLY A 42 -19.74 -22.98 -9.34
CA GLY A 42 -20.56 -21.75 -9.33
C GLY A 42 -20.42 -20.92 -8.06
N ILE A 43 -19.60 -21.34 -7.10
CA ILE A 43 -19.33 -20.61 -5.86
C ILE A 43 -17.86 -20.20 -5.84
N LEU A 44 -17.59 -18.91 -5.61
CA LEU A 44 -16.22 -18.42 -5.49
C LEU A 44 -15.67 -18.69 -4.07
N TYR A 45 -14.46 -19.23 -3.99
CA TYR A 45 -13.73 -19.46 -2.75
C TYR A 45 -12.40 -18.71 -2.73
N THR A 46 -11.99 -18.25 -1.54
CA THR A 46 -10.60 -17.87 -1.29
C THR A 46 -9.82 -19.08 -0.80
N LEU A 47 -8.63 -19.26 -1.36
CA LEU A 47 -7.72 -20.37 -1.04
C LEU A 47 -6.69 -20.01 0.04
N VAL A 48 -6.66 -18.75 0.49
CA VAL A 48 -5.61 -18.19 1.36
C VAL A 48 -6.12 -17.63 2.68
N TYR A 49 -7.37 -17.93 3.06
CA TYR A 49 -7.90 -17.49 4.36
C TYR A 49 -7.15 -18.14 5.51
N GLY A 50 -6.56 -17.33 6.40
CA GLY A 50 -5.77 -17.81 7.54
C GLY A 50 -4.49 -18.55 7.15
N CYS A 51 -4.00 -18.37 5.92
CA CYS A 51 -2.81 -19.03 5.38
C CYS A 51 -1.69 -18.00 5.19
N ALA A 52 -1.05 -17.62 6.29
CA ALA A 52 -0.03 -16.57 6.29
C ALA A 52 1.29 -17.12 5.75
N ILE A 53 1.82 -16.51 4.69
CA ILE A 53 3.15 -16.85 4.15
C ILE A 53 4.27 -16.08 4.86
N SER A 54 3.92 -14.98 5.52
CA SER A 54 4.83 -14.16 6.30
C SER A 54 4.07 -13.47 7.44
N SER A 55 4.71 -13.40 8.60
CA SER A 55 4.30 -12.60 9.74
C SER A 55 5.55 -12.01 10.41
N ALA A 56 5.59 -10.70 10.63
CA ALA A 56 6.74 -10.04 11.23
C ALA A 56 6.35 -8.73 11.93
N VAL A 57 7.06 -8.36 12.98
CA VAL A 57 6.94 -7.04 13.61
C VAL A 57 7.94 -6.11 12.93
N ASP A 58 7.44 -5.06 12.27
CA ASP A 58 8.23 -4.11 11.50
C ASP A 58 7.91 -2.67 11.97
N PRO A 59 8.88 -1.74 11.90
CA PRO A 59 8.61 -0.32 12.13
C PRO A 59 7.68 0.24 11.05
N ILE A 60 6.86 1.23 11.41
CA ILE A 60 5.89 1.85 10.50
C ILE A 60 6.57 2.52 9.30
N GLU A 61 7.79 3.03 9.48
CA GLU A 61 8.62 3.64 8.44
C GLU A 61 8.97 2.64 7.32
N LYS A 62 8.98 1.33 7.60
CA LYS A 62 9.19 0.30 6.58
C LYS A 62 7.95 0.08 5.70
N LYS A 63 6.78 0.59 6.09
CA LYS A 63 5.51 0.54 5.34
C LYS A 63 5.27 1.79 4.49
N PRO A 64 6.36 2.48 4.13
CA PRO A 64 6.46 3.93 3.92
C PRO A 64 5.27 4.76 4.44
N LEU A 65 5.03 4.70 5.75
CA LEU A 65 4.07 5.57 6.41
C LEU A 65 4.83 6.48 7.39
N PHE A 66 5.24 7.66 6.91
CA PHE A 66 6.05 8.59 7.71
C PHE A 66 5.20 9.55 8.51
N HIS A 67 3.92 9.68 8.19
CA HIS A 67 3.01 10.61 8.83
C HIS A 67 1.86 9.89 9.54
N PHE A 68 1.84 8.55 9.53
CA PHE A 68 0.88 7.75 10.28
C PHE A 68 1.58 6.96 11.38
N LEU A 69 1.28 7.28 12.63
CA LEU A 69 1.86 6.68 13.83
C LEU A 69 3.40 6.59 13.81
N PRO A 70 4.13 7.68 13.48
CA PRO A 70 5.59 7.65 13.30
C PRO A 70 6.31 7.07 14.53
N GLY A 71 7.35 6.26 14.28
CA GLY A 71 8.13 5.59 15.32
C GLY A 71 7.45 4.41 16.00
N SER A 72 6.22 4.06 15.62
CA SER A 72 5.52 2.89 16.15
C SER A 72 5.87 1.60 15.43
N MET A 73 5.52 0.47 16.06
CA MET A 73 5.62 -0.85 15.47
C MET A 73 4.29 -1.31 14.88
N SER A 74 4.36 -2.08 13.80
CA SER A 74 3.22 -2.70 13.13
C SER A 74 3.43 -4.20 12.95
N PHE A 75 2.41 -4.99 13.30
CA PHE A 75 2.38 -6.42 13.03
C PHE A 75 2.02 -6.65 11.57
N SER A 76 2.96 -7.16 10.79
CA SER A 76 2.81 -7.31 9.34
C SER A 76 2.44 -8.73 8.97
N ILE A 77 1.46 -8.90 8.08
CA ILE A 77 1.08 -10.20 7.54
C ILE A 77 0.91 -10.16 6.01
N ALA A 78 1.11 -11.31 5.38
CA ALA A 78 0.84 -11.52 3.96
C ALA A 78 0.38 -12.95 3.68
N THR A 79 -0.28 -13.15 2.54
CA THR A 79 -0.50 -14.47 1.93
C THR A 79 0.18 -14.52 0.56
N VAL A 80 0.25 -15.70 -0.04
CA VAL A 80 0.67 -15.83 -1.44
C VAL A 80 -0.35 -15.21 -2.41
N GLY A 81 0.10 -14.87 -3.61
CA GLY A 81 -0.73 -14.36 -4.72
C GLY A 81 -0.75 -12.84 -4.82
N CYS A 82 -0.99 -12.32 -6.02
CA CYS A 82 -1.16 -10.90 -6.29
C CYS A 82 -1.97 -10.72 -7.57
N ASN A 83 -2.81 -9.69 -7.60
CA ASN A 83 -3.62 -9.37 -8.78
C ASN A 83 -2.82 -8.63 -9.87
N PHE A 84 -1.57 -8.22 -9.61
CA PHE A 84 -0.63 -7.67 -10.60
C PHE A 84 0.44 -8.69 -10.99
N THR A 85 1.10 -8.45 -12.13
CA THR A 85 2.22 -9.25 -12.66
C THR A 85 3.44 -8.37 -12.91
N CYS A 86 3.81 -7.53 -11.94
CA CYS A 86 4.89 -6.56 -12.08
C CYS A 86 6.22 -7.25 -12.48
N SER A 87 6.80 -6.89 -13.62
CA SER A 87 8.09 -7.43 -14.09
C SER A 87 9.28 -7.09 -13.17
N PHE A 88 9.09 -6.14 -12.27
CA PHE A 88 10.08 -5.64 -11.30
C PHE A 88 9.69 -5.98 -9.84
N CYS A 89 8.79 -6.94 -9.61
CA CYS A 89 8.32 -7.27 -8.26
C CYS A 89 9.45 -7.79 -7.37
N GLN A 90 9.67 -7.16 -6.21
CA GLN A 90 10.65 -7.60 -5.22
C GLN A 90 10.21 -8.84 -4.43
N ASN A 91 8.90 -9.12 -4.39
CA ASN A 91 8.28 -10.28 -3.73
C ASN A 91 7.67 -11.24 -4.77
N ALA A 92 8.32 -11.39 -5.93
CA ALA A 92 7.80 -12.20 -7.04
C ALA A 92 7.63 -13.68 -6.65
N ASP A 93 8.51 -14.17 -5.79
CA ASP A 93 8.54 -15.52 -5.23
C ASP A 93 7.24 -15.87 -4.50
N ILE A 94 6.65 -14.96 -3.71
CA ILE A 94 5.38 -15.20 -3.01
C ILE A 94 4.16 -14.63 -3.73
N SER A 95 4.32 -13.54 -4.51
CA SER A 95 3.21 -12.90 -5.21
C SER A 95 2.80 -13.63 -6.50
N GLN A 96 3.75 -14.22 -7.22
CA GLN A 96 3.49 -14.91 -8.50
C GLN A 96 3.39 -16.43 -8.36
N MET A 97 3.81 -17.01 -7.22
CA MET A 97 3.82 -18.46 -6.99
C MET A 97 2.48 -19.16 -7.32
N PRO A 98 1.30 -18.69 -6.86
CA PRO A 98 0.05 -19.36 -7.18
C PRO A 98 -0.26 -19.42 -8.67
N ARG A 99 0.16 -18.40 -9.42
CA ARG A 99 -0.04 -18.32 -10.88
C ARG A 99 1.00 -19.17 -11.63
N VAL A 100 2.28 -19.04 -11.26
CA VAL A 100 3.40 -19.62 -12.01
C VAL A 100 3.62 -21.09 -11.67
N GLN A 101 3.39 -21.46 -10.42
CA GLN A 101 3.67 -22.80 -9.90
C GLN A 101 2.39 -23.57 -9.53
N GLY A 102 1.23 -22.91 -9.47
CA GLY A 102 -0.04 -23.52 -9.02
C GLY A 102 -0.10 -23.77 -7.50
N THR A 103 0.98 -23.47 -6.78
CA THR A 103 1.19 -23.78 -5.37
C THR A 103 0.60 -22.71 -4.45
N ILE A 104 0.01 -23.16 -3.35
CA ILE A 104 -0.45 -22.30 -2.25
C ILE A 104 0.17 -22.84 -0.97
N ILE A 105 0.96 -22.00 -0.31
CA ILE A 105 1.63 -22.31 0.96
C ILE A 105 1.45 -21.16 1.95
N GLY A 106 1.58 -21.50 3.23
CA GLY A 106 1.51 -20.58 4.35
C GLY A 106 1.17 -21.35 5.63
N GLY A 107 1.57 -20.80 6.77
CA GLY A 107 1.21 -21.31 8.08
C GLY A 107 -0.23 -20.94 8.45
N ALA A 108 -0.88 -21.82 9.21
CA ALA A 108 -2.17 -21.49 9.81
C ALA A 108 -1.99 -20.37 10.82
N LEU A 109 -2.63 -19.23 10.57
CA LEU A 109 -2.67 -18.10 11.47
C LEU A 109 -4.08 -17.51 11.43
N THR A 110 -4.81 -17.62 12.54
CA THR A 110 -6.20 -17.15 12.61
C THR A 110 -6.25 -15.64 12.83
N PRO A 111 -7.36 -14.97 12.47
CA PRO A 111 -7.53 -13.55 12.75
C PRO A 111 -7.29 -13.16 14.22
N GLN A 112 -7.76 -13.97 15.17
CA GLN A 112 -7.54 -13.72 16.59
C GLN A 112 -6.05 -13.79 16.95
N GLN A 113 -5.33 -14.80 16.48
CA GLN A 113 -3.88 -14.91 16.72
C GLN A 113 -3.07 -13.77 16.11
N VAL A 114 -3.52 -13.19 14.98
CA VAL A 114 -2.89 -11.97 14.42
C VAL A 114 -3.05 -10.81 15.40
N VAL A 115 -4.26 -10.60 15.93
CA VAL A 115 -4.55 -9.51 16.86
C VAL A 115 -3.81 -9.70 18.18
N ASP A 116 -3.86 -10.91 18.75
CA ASP A 116 -3.13 -11.25 19.98
C ASP A 116 -1.63 -11.02 19.80
N GLY A 117 -1.05 -11.51 18.69
CA GLY A 117 0.36 -11.32 18.38
C GLY A 117 0.75 -9.84 18.19
N ALA A 118 -0.15 -9.01 17.67
CA ALA A 118 0.08 -7.57 17.57
C ALA A 118 0.06 -6.87 18.94
N LEU A 119 -0.91 -7.23 19.79
CA LEU A 119 -1.02 -6.68 21.15
C LEU A 119 0.16 -7.10 22.03
N ASP A 120 0.52 -8.38 22.01
CA ASP A 120 1.64 -8.95 22.77
C ASP A 120 2.99 -8.32 22.38
N ALA A 121 3.15 -7.97 21.10
CA ALA A 121 4.32 -7.28 20.59
C ALA A 121 4.34 -5.76 20.87
N GLY A 122 3.28 -5.21 21.48
CA GLY A 122 3.15 -3.77 21.73
C GLY A 122 2.98 -2.94 20.45
N CYS A 123 2.52 -3.54 19.36
CA CYS A 123 2.24 -2.82 18.12
C CYS A 123 1.05 -1.89 18.30
N LEU A 124 1.03 -0.77 17.56
CA LEU A 124 -0.13 0.12 17.49
C LEU A 124 -1.03 -0.19 16.29
N SER A 125 -0.54 -1.04 15.38
CA SER A 125 -1.22 -1.33 14.12
C SER A 125 -0.89 -2.71 13.57
N ILE A 126 -1.70 -3.13 12.61
CA ILE A 126 -1.49 -4.31 11.76
C ILE A 126 -1.35 -3.84 10.31
N SER A 127 -0.32 -4.31 9.62
CA SER A 127 -0.08 -4.04 8.20
C SER A 127 -0.30 -5.27 7.33
N TYR A 128 -1.25 -5.17 6.41
CA TYR A 128 -1.51 -6.18 5.39
C TYR A 128 -0.68 -5.82 4.15
N THR A 129 0.37 -6.60 3.85
CA THR A 129 1.51 -6.13 3.02
C THR A 129 2.19 -7.26 2.24
N TYR A 130 3.40 -7.00 1.73
CA TYR A 130 4.33 -7.81 0.91
C TYR A 130 3.79 -8.29 -0.44
N THR A 131 2.56 -8.78 -0.50
CA THR A 131 1.88 -9.15 -1.74
C THR A 131 0.80 -8.14 -2.12
N GLU A 132 -0.48 -8.44 -1.90
CA GLU A 132 -1.57 -7.51 -2.13
C GLU A 132 -2.75 -7.81 -1.19
N PRO A 133 -3.06 -6.96 -0.20
CA PRO A 133 -4.13 -7.22 0.77
C PRO A 133 -5.52 -7.41 0.14
N THR A 134 -5.77 -6.77 -1.01
CA THR A 134 -7.03 -6.93 -1.74
C THR A 134 -7.31 -8.40 -2.09
N ILE A 135 -6.30 -9.24 -2.37
CA ILE A 135 -6.55 -10.61 -2.83
C ILE A 135 -6.87 -11.60 -1.70
N PHE A 136 -6.45 -11.30 -0.47
CA PHE A 136 -6.76 -12.07 0.75
C PHE A 136 -7.76 -11.35 1.66
N TYR A 137 -8.64 -10.56 1.05
CA TYR A 137 -9.54 -9.64 1.72
C TYR A 137 -10.34 -10.20 2.90
N GLU A 138 -10.95 -11.38 2.81
CA GLU A 138 -11.75 -11.92 3.92
C GLU A 138 -10.90 -12.11 5.17
N TYR A 139 -9.65 -12.54 4.99
CA TYR A 139 -8.71 -12.69 6.09
C TYR A 139 -8.32 -11.31 6.65
N ALA A 140 -7.95 -10.36 5.78
CA ALA A 140 -7.61 -9.01 6.20
C ALA A 140 -8.78 -8.29 6.90
N ARG A 141 -10.01 -8.44 6.40
CA ARG A 141 -11.22 -7.83 6.94
C ARG A 141 -11.57 -8.39 8.32
N ASP A 142 -11.51 -9.70 8.49
CA ASP A 142 -11.84 -10.33 9.76
C ASP A 142 -10.78 -9.97 10.81
N CYS A 143 -9.49 -9.94 10.45
CA CYS A 143 -8.43 -9.36 11.30
C CYS A 143 -8.73 -7.89 11.62
N ALA A 144 -9.09 -7.09 10.62
CA ALA A 144 -9.28 -5.65 10.79
C ALA A 144 -10.41 -5.32 11.77
N ARG A 145 -11.53 -6.05 11.71
CA ARG A 145 -12.65 -5.89 12.65
C ARG A 145 -12.23 -6.18 14.09
N LEU A 146 -11.52 -7.28 14.31
CA LEU A 146 -11.01 -7.65 15.64
C LEU A 146 -9.97 -6.65 16.15
N ALA A 147 -9.08 -6.20 15.27
CA ALA A 147 -8.04 -5.23 15.56
C ALA A 147 -8.63 -3.88 15.98
N THR A 148 -9.60 -3.36 15.21
CA THR A 148 -10.31 -2.11 15.54
C THR A 148 -11.01 -2.22 16.89
N ALA A 149 -11.70 -3.33 17.16
CA ALA A 149 -12.36 -3.58 18.45
C ALA A 149 -11.37 -3.64 19.63
N SER A 150 -10.11 -3.98 19.36
CA SER A 150 -9.02 -4.06 20.34
C SER A 150 -8.17 -2.79 20.40
N GLY A 151 -8.54 -1.72 19.69
CA GLY A 151 -7.83 -0.44 19.68
C GLY A 151 -6.62 -0.36 18.76
N LEU A 152 -6.36 -1.38 17.93
CA LEU A 152 -5.29 -1.38 16.93
C LEU A 152 -5.75 -0.67 15.64
N LYS A 153 -4.81 -0.04 14.95
CA LYS A 153 -5.04 0.52 13.60
C LYS A 153 -4.75 -0.51 12.51
N ASN A 154 -5.38 -0.35 11.36
CA ASN A 154 -5.25 -1.25 10.22
C ASN A 154 -4.68 -0.50 9.02
N ILE A 155 -3.65 -1.09 8.41
CA ILE A 155 -2.87 -0.48 7.34
C ILE A 155 -2.85 -1.39 6.12
N PHE A 156 -3.17 -0.85 4.95
CA PHE A 156 -2.96 -1.54 3.68
C PHE A 156 -1.70 -1.01 3.00
N VAL A 157 -0.72 -1.88 2.76
CA VAL A 157 0.37 -1.57 1.83
C VAL A 157 0.02 -2.28 0.53
N THR A 158 -0.46 -1.52 -0.44
CA THR A 158 -1.28 -2.04 -1.54
C THR A 158 -0.90 -1.41 -2.87
N ASN A 159 -1.16 -2.13 -3.95
CA ASN A 159 -1.09 -1.61 -5.31
C ASN A 159 -2.31 -0.76 -5.71
N GLY A 160 -3.30 -0.58 -4.82
CA GLY A 160 -4.41 0.34 -5.03
C GLY A 160 -5.42 -0.12 -6.07
N TYR A 161 -5.48 -1.39 -6.43
CA TYR A 161 -6.40 -1.87 -7.47
C TYR A 161 -7.77 -2.33 -6.93
N MET A 162 -8.20 -1.74 -5.82
CA MET A 162 -9.46 -2.06 -5.13
C MET A 162 -10.67 -1.52 -5.90
N THR A 163 -11.84 -2.15 -5.71
CA THR A 163 -13.12 -1.63 -6.19
C THR A 163 -13.79 -0.76 -5.13
N ALA A 164 -14.80 0.02 -5.54
CA ALA A 164 -15.60 0.81 -4.60
C ALA A 164 -16.40 -0.10 -3.64
N GLU A 165 -16.84 -1.26 -4.10
CA GLU A 165 -17.56 -2.25 -3.29
C GLU A 165 -16.68 -2.81 -2.16
N MET A 166 -15.41 -3.12 -2.47
CA MET A 166 -14.47 -3.60 -1.47
C MET A 166 -14.14 -2.53 -0.43
N LEU A 167 -13.86 -1.31 -0.89
CA LEU A 167 -13.61 -0.19 0.00
C LEU A 167 -14.83 0.11 0.89
N GLY A 168 -16.04 0.01 0.35
CA GLY A 168 -17.27 0.15 1.13
C GLY A 168 -17.48 -0.94 2.19
N ASP A 169 -17.08 -2.20 1.95
CA ASP A 169 -17.24 -3.30 2.92
C ASP A 169 -16.24 -3.22 4.10
N ILE A 170 -15.05 -2.63 3.89
CA ILE A 170 -14.03 -2.43 4.96
C ILE A 170 -14.10 -1.05 5.61
N ASP A 171 -15.02 -0.18 5.19
CA ASP A 171 -15.13 1.18 5.69
C ASP A 171 -15.23 1.22 7.24
N GLY A 172 -14.60 2.22 7.84
CA GLY A 172 -14.43 2.34 9.29
C GLY A 172 -13.45 1.35 9.95
N ASN A 173 -12.94 0.35 9.23
CA ASN A 173 -11.94 -0.59 9.73
C ASN A 173 -10.57 -0.47 9.03
N LEU A 174 -10.46 0.31 7.95
CA LEU A 174 -9.19 0.65 7.31
C LEU A 174 -8.78 2.07 7.73
N HIS A 175 -7.59 2.23 8.31
CA HIS A 175 -7.18 3.50 8.92
C HIS A 175 -6.10 4.22 8.12
N ALA A 176 -5.21 3.46 7.46
CA ALA A 176 -4.22 4.02 6.55
C ALA A 176 -3.96 3.11 5.36
N ALA A 177 -3.48 3.70 4.28
CA ALA A 177 -2.97 2.99 3.12
C ALA A 177 -1.70 3.65 2.60
N ASN A 178 -0.66 2.84 2.38
CA ASN A 178 0.40 3.22 1.45
C ASN A 178 0.08 2.60 0.09
N VAL A 179 -0.19 3.45 -0.91
CA VAL A 179 -0.58 3.01 -2.25
C VAL A 179 0.61 3.13 -3.20
N ASP A 180 0.99 2.02 -3.83
CA ASP A 180 1.99 2.01 -4.89
C ASP A 180 1.42 2.60 -6.19
N LEU A 181 1.66 3.89 -6.45
CA LEU A 181 1.46 4.50 -7.76
C LEU A 181 2.70 4.26 -8.62
N LYS A 182 2.73 3.10 -9.30
CA LYS A 182 3.92 2.57 -9.97
C LYS A 182 4.39 3.38 -11.18
N SER A 183 3.54 4.21 -11.75
CA SER A 183 3.79 5.06 -12.93
C SER A 183 2.59 5.99 -13.14
N PHE A 184 2.74 7.06 -13.92
CA PHE A 184 1.61 7.86 -14.42
C PHE A 184 1.33 7.61 -15.91
N SER A 185 1.64 6.40 -16.40
CA SER A 185 1.44 5.96 -17.77
C SER A 185 0.62 4.67 -17.86
N ASP A 186 -0.54 4.71 -18.53
CA ASP A 186 -1.34 3.50 -18.77
C ASP A 186 -0.59 2.46 -19.62
N ALA A 187 0.33 2.91 -20.50
CA ALA A 187 1.18 2.03 -21.29
C ALA A 187 2.14 1.23 -20.40
N PHE A 188 2.77 1.88 -19.41
CA PHE A 188 3.59 1.21 -18.40
C PHE A 188 2.79 0.15 -17.63
N TYR A 189 1.57 0.50 -17.19
CA TYR A 189 0.72 -0.43 -16.46
C TYR A 189 0.36 -1.67 -17.29
N ARG A 190 0.08 -1.49 -18.57
CA ARG A 190 -0.24 -2.61 -19.47
C ARG A 190 0.98 -3.49 -19.73
N SER A 191 2.14 -2.90 -19.95
CA SER A 191 3.35 -3.63 -20.39
C SER A 191 4.13 -4.27 -19.25
N LEU A 192 4.31 -3.56 -18.13
CA LEU A 192 5.17 -3.99 -17.02
C LEU A 192 4.41 -4.45 -15.79
N VAL A 193 3.11 -4.12 -15.64
CA VAL A 193 2.32 -4.40 -14.43
C VAL A 193 1.20 -5.41 -14.68
N GLY A 194 0.71 -5.51 -15.91
CA GLY A 194 -0.44 -6.36 -16.27
C GLY A 194 -1.79 -5.78 -15.83
N ALA A 195 -1.89 -4.45 -15.69
CA ALA A 195 -3.06 -3.74 -15.19
C ALA A 195 -3.32 -2.43 -15.95
N ARG A 196 -4.13 -1.53 -15.39
CA ARG A 196 -4.48 -0.20 -15.93
C ARG A 196 -4.19 0.87 -14.88
N LEU A 197 -3.82 2.07 -15.31
CA LEU A 197 -3.52 3.18 -14.38
C LEU A 197 -4.77 3.69 -13.67
N LYS A 198 -5.86 3.92 -14.42
CA LYS A 198 -7.04 4.64 -13.93
C LYS A 198 -7.60 4.08 -12.61
N PRO A 199 -7.78 2.77 -12.42
CA PRO A 199 -8.34 2.26 -11.17
C PRO A 199 -7.46 2.53 -9.93
N VAL A 200 -6.14 2.63 -10.10
CA VAL A 200 -5.24 3.03 -8.99
C VAL A 200 -5.50 4.47 -8.59
N LEU A 201 -5.61 5.37 -9.57
CA LEU A 201 -5.92 6.79 -9.34
C LEU A 201 -7.31 6.96 -8.69
N ASP A 202 -8.30 6.19 -9.14
CA ASP A 202 -9.64 6.20 -8.56
C ASP A 202 -9.62 5.70 -7.10
N SER A 203 -8.86 4.64 -6.81
CA SER A 203 -8.72 4.11 -5.46
C SER A 203 -8.03 5.09 -4.51
N ILE A 204 -7.00 5.81 -4.96
CA ILE A 204 -6.32 6.85 -4.14
C ILE A 204 -7.32 7.94 -3.74
N ARG A 205 -8.10 8.45 -4.71
CA ARG A 205 -9.16 9.45 -4.42
C ARG A 205 -10.18 8.90 -3.43
N ARG A 206 -10.66 7.68 -3.66
CA ARG A 206 -11.69 7.06 -2.83
C ARG A 206 -11.23 6.84 -1.39
N LEU A 207 -10.01 6.34 -1.19
CA LEU A 207 -9.43 6.17 0.14
C LEU A 207 -9.37 7.52 0.89
N TRP A 208 -8.90 8.56 0.20
CA TRP A 208 -8.83 9.90 0.77
C TRP A 208 -10.22 10.47 1.12
N GLU A 209 -11.20 10.32 0.23
CA GLU A 209 -12.60 10.74 0.45
C GLU A 209 -13.25 10.01 1.64
N MET A 210 -12.85 8.77 1.91
CA MET A 210 -13.31 7.98 3.06
C MET A 210 -12.64 8.34 4.39
N GLY A 211 -11.70 9.30 4.39
CA GLY A 211 -10.94 9.65 5.60
C GLY A 211 -9.84 8.63 5.97
N VAL A 212 -9.50 7.71 5.08
CA VAL A 212 -8.33 6.84 5.27
C VAL A 212 -7.07 7.71 5.10
N TRP A 213 -6.09 7.56 5.99
CA TRP A 213 -4.79 8.21 5.81
C TRP A 213 -4.09 7.63 4.58
N VAL A 214 -3.69 8.46 3.61
CA VAL A 214 -3.05 7.99 2.38
C VAL A 214 -1.64 8.57 2.25
N GLU A 215 -0.67 7.67 2.06
CA GLU A 215 0.64 8.02 1.51
C GLU A 215 0.85 7.24 0.20
N VAL A 216 1.65 7.79 -0.71
CA VAL A 216 1.84 7.19 -2.04
C VAL A 216 3.31 6.87 -2.26
N THR A 217 3.59 5.67 -2.74
CA THR A 217 4.95 5.24 -3.09
C THR A 217 5.09 5.03 -4.59
N THR A 218 6.20 5.50 -5.15
CA THR A 218 6.60 5.24 -6.53
C THR A 218 8.02 4.68 -6.55
N LEU A 219 8.17 3.45 -7.03
CA LEU A 219 9.47 2.89 -7.35
C LEU A 219 9.94 3.48 -8.69
N LEU A 220 10.96 4.33 -8.65
CA LEU A 220 11.47 5.03 -9.82
C LEU A 220 12.42 4.11 -10.60
N ILE A 221 12.11 3.77 -11.84
CA ILE A 221 12.81 2.82 -12.70
C ILE A 221 13.42 3.59 -13.89
N PRO A 222 14.75 3.61 -14.04
CA PRO A 222 15.43 4.35 -15.10
C PRO A 222 14.94 4.01 -16.51
N GLY A 223 14.61 5.04 -17.29
CA GLY A 223 14.11 4.92 -18.65
C GLY A 223 12.77 4.20 -18.78
N ARG A 224 11.96 4.14 -17.71
CA ARG A 224 10.63 3.51 -17.73
C ARG A 224 9.53 4.40 -17.16
N ASN A 225 9.75 5.04 -16.02
CA ASN A 225 8.78 5.93 -15.36
C ASN A 225 9.45 7.17 -14.72
N ASP A 226 10.66 7.52 -15.15
CA ASP A 226 11.51 8.57 -14.57
C ASP A 226 11.58 9.85 -15.41
N SER A 227 10.71 9.97 -16.43
CA SER A 227 10.62 11.20 -17.20
C SER A 227 10.07 12.35 -16.37
N GLU A 228 10.57 13.55 -16.59
CA GLU A 228 10.10 14.74 -15.88
C GLU A 228 8.60 14.99 -16.07
N GLN A 229 8.11 14.82 -17.30
CA GLN A 229 6.69 14.98 -17.61
C GLN A 229 5.83 14.02 -16.78
N GLU A 230 6.24 12.77 -16.64
CA GLU A 230 5.50 11.77 -15.87
C GLU A 230 5.53 12.07 -14.37
N LEU A 231 6.69 12.46 -13.82
CA LEU A 231 6.83 12.84 -12.42
C LEU A 231 6.01 14.08 -12.07
N ARG A 232 6.00 15.09 -12.94
CA ARG A 232 5.14 16.28 -12.77
C ARG A 232 3.67 15.90 -12.77
N ALA A 233 3.23 15.09 -13.74
CA ALA A 233 1.83 14.67 -13.83
C ALA A 233 1.39 13.85 -12.59
N LEU A 234 2.27 12.99 -12.07
CA LEU A 234 2.03 12.23 -10.84
C LEU A 234 1.91 13.17 -9.63
N ALA A 235 2.89 14.04 -9.42
CA ALA A 235 2.90 14.95 -8.28
C ALA A 235 1.73 15.94 -8.31
N ALA A 236 1.40 16.50 -9.49
CA ALA A 236 0.25 17.35 -9.70
C ALA A 236 -1.07 16.61 -9.40
N PHE A 237 -1.19 15.33 -9.78
CA PHE A 237 -2.35 14.52 -9.41
C PHE A 237 -2.50 14.39 -7.88
N LEU A 238 -1.41 14.09 -7.16
CA LEU A 238 -1.46 14.01 -5.69
C LEU A 238 -1.81 15.36 -5.06
N ALA A 239 -1.15 16.43 -5.49
CA ALA A 239 -1.41 17.79 -5.01
C ALA A 239 -2.85 18.24 -5.27
N SER A 240 -3.46 17.80 -6.38
CA SER A 240 -4.86 18.07 -6.70
C SER A 240 -5.86 17.41 -5.74
N ILE A 241 -5.46 16.32 -5.08
CA ILE A 241 -6.25 15.69 -4.00
C ILE A 241 -5.95 16.40 -2.69
N SER A 242 -4.66 16.53 -2.35
CA SER A 242 -4.18 17.36 -1.26
C SER A 242 -2.66 17.52 -1.35
N PRO A 243 -2.12 18.74 -1.12
CA PRO A 243 -0.68 18.97 -1.03
C PRO A 243 -0.02 18.25 0.16
N ASP A 244 -0.84 17.77 1.11
CA ASP A 244 -0.40 17.09 2.33
C ASP A 244 -0.22 15.58 2.17
N ILE A 245 -0.61 14.98 1.02
CA ILE A 245 -0.36 13.56 0.76
C ILE A 245 1.15 13.34 0.62
N PRO A 246 1.80 12.59 1.53
CA PRO A 246 3.20 12.27 1.41
C PRO A 246 3.48 11.42 0.17
N TRP A 247 4.49 11.83 -0.60
CA TRP A 247 4.96 11.07 -1.76
C TRP A 247 6.36 10.51 -1.51
N HIS A 248 6.48 9.19 -1.58
CA HIS A 248 7.72 8.45 -1.40
C HIS A 248 8.27 8.01 -2.76
N VAL A 249 9.45 8.47 -3.12
CA VAL A 249 10.13 8.08 -4.36
C VAL A 249 11.29 7.17 -4.03
N SER A 250 11.14 5.88 -4.32
CA SER A 250 12.11 4.85 -3.95
C SER A 250 13.01 4.46 -5.11
N ARG A 251 14.29 4.19 -4.81
CA ARG A 251 15.24 3.66 -5.81
C ARG A 251 14.92 2.22 -6.16
N PHE A 252 14.91 1.95 -7.47
CA PHE A 252 14.91 0.62 -8.05
C PHE A 252 16.32 0.00 -8.01
N HIS A 253 16.34 -1.33 -7.91
CA HIS A 253 17.49 -2.16 -8.23
C HIS A 253 17.03 -3.28 -9.17
N PRO A 254 17.89 -3.76 -10.10
CA PRO A 254 17.55 -4.87 -10.98
C PRO A 254 17.01 -6.06 -10.20
N THR A 255 15.83 -6.54 -10.57
CA THR A 255 15.15 -7.64 -9.87
C THR A 255 14.12 -8.33 -10.75
N TYR A 256 13.73 -9.54 -10.35
CA TYR A 256 12.77 -10.40 -11.05
C TYR A 256 13.06 -10.52 -12.56
N ASN A 257 12.18 -10.02 -13.42
CA ASN A 257 12.28 -10.07 -14.88
C ASN A 257 12.92 -8.81 -15.48
N LEU A 258 13.12 -7.75 -14.69
CA LEU A 258 13.69 -6.49 -15.14
C LEU A 258 15.15 -6.37 -14.67
N ARG A 259 16.03 -7.21 -15.24
CA ARG A 259 17.45 -7.29 -14.86
C ARG A 259 18.36 -6.43 -15.73
N ASP A 260 17.84 -5.96 -16.86
CA ASP A 260 18.53 -5.17 -17.89
C ASP A 260 18.59 -3.67 -17.57
N VAL A 261 17.80 -3.20 -16.59
CA VAL A 261 17.75 -1.79 -16.17
C VAL A 261 18.69 -1.57 -14.99
N PRO A 262 19.57 -0.55 -14.99
CA PRO A 262 20.48 -0.27 -13.87
C PRO A 262 19.72 0.21 -12.62
N PRO A 263 20.35 0.17 -11.43
CA PRO A 263 19.80 0.81 -10.24
C PRO A 263 19.55 2.30 -10.46
N THR A 264 18.50 2.83 -9.83
CA THR A 264 18.18 4.26 -9.93
C THR A 264 19.30 5.09 -9.31
N PRO A 265 19.86 6.08 -10.03
CA PRO A 265 20.84 6.98 -9.44
C PRO A 265 20.17 7.90 -8.40
N VAL A 266 20.92 8.28 -7.37
CA VAL A 266 20.43 9.20 -6.32
C VAL A 266 19.94 10.52 -6.92
N SER A 267 20.64 11.03 -7.94
CA SER A 267 20.27 12.27 -8.65
C SER A 267 18.88 12.22 -9.30
N ALA A 268 18.41 11.05 -9.74
CA ALA A 268 17.05 10.93 -10.28
C ALA A 268 15.99 11.04 -9.17
N ILE A 269 16.30 10.56 -7.95
CA ILE A 269 15.43 10.74 -6.80
C ILE A 269 15.42 12.20 -6.38
N GLU A 270 16.58 12.85 -6.25
CA GLU A 270 16.68 14.29 -5.95
C GLU A 270 15.89 15.14 -6.95
N LYS A 271 15.95 14.79 -8.25
CA LYS A 271 15.12 15.42 -9.28
C LYS A 271 13.62 15.23 -9.01
N ALA A 272 13.17 14.03 -8.66
CA ALA A 272 11.77 13.78 -8.31
C ALA A 272 11.33 14.54 -7.05
N LEU A 273 12.20 14.64 -6.03
CA LEU A 273 11.94 15.46 -4.83
C LEU A 273 11.74 16.93 -5.18
N HIS A 274 12.59 17.46 -6.07
CA HIS A 274 12.47 18.83 -6.53
C HIS A 274 11.17 19.07 -7.30
N ILE A 275 10.86 18.19 -8.27
CA ILE A 275 9.61 18.24 -9.04
C ILE A 275 8.38 18.20 -8.12
N GLY A 276 8.35 17.26 -7.15
CA GLY A 276 7.22 17.16 -6.24
C GLY A 276 6.97 18.45 -5.44
N ARG A 277 8.04 19.14 -5.02
CA ARG A 277 7.93 20.45 -4.37
C ARG A 277 7.42 21.54 -5.31
N GLU A 278 7.90 21.57 -6.56
CA GLU A 278 7.44 22.55 -7.56
C GLU A 278 5.95 22.38 -7.90
N GLU A 279 5.46 21.14 -7.95
CA GLU A 279 4.04 20.83 -8.15
C GLU A 279 3.18 21.04 -6.88
N GLY A 280 3.78 21.52 -5.78
CA GLY A 280 3.07 21.97 -4.59
C GLY A 280 2.90 20.93 -3.48
N LEU A 281 3.54 19.76 -3.56
CA LEU A 281 3.53 18.80 -2.45
C LEU A 281 4.38 19.32 -1.28
N HIS A 282 3.86 19.19 -0.07
CA HIS A 282 4.56 19.59 1.15
C HIS A 282 5.58 18.55 1.61
N TYR A 283 5.29 17.26 1.39
CA TYR A 283 6.07 16.16 1.93
C TYR A 283 6.47 15.18 0.81
N ILE A 284 7.78 15.16 0.51
CA ILE A 284 8.34 14.24 -0.47
C ILE A 284 9.59 13.58 0.13
N TYR A 285 9.63 12.26 0.06
CA TYR A 285 10.63 11.43 0.70
C TYR A 285 11.41 10.60 -0.33
N GLY A 286 12.71 10.48 -0.09
CA GLY A 286 13.61 9.67 -0.90
C GLY A 286 13.78 8.30 -0.23
N GLY A 287 13.32 7.24 -0.90
CA GLY A 287 13.40 5.87 -0.40
C GLY A 287 14.65 5.13 -0.90
N ASN A 288 15.16 4.21 -0.08
CA ASN A 288 16.36 3.40 -0.35
C ASN A 288 17.64 4.25 -0.54
N ILE A 289 17.76 5.34 0.23
CA ILE A 289 18.95 6.20 0.26
C ILE A 289 19.39 6.43 1.72
N PRO A 290 20.03 5.43 2.36
CA PRO A 290 20.36 5.51 3.78
C PRO A 290 21.14 6.79 4.13
N GLY A 291 20.64 7.54 5.12
CA GLY A 291 21.29 8.76 5.60
C GLY A 291 21.09 9.99 4.71
N HIS A 292 20.21 9.92 3.72
CA HIS A 292 19.86 11.08 2.90
C HIS A 292 18.99 12.08 3.68
N SER A 293 19.19 13.37 3.46
CA SER A 293 18.48 14.44 4.19
C SER A 293 16.96 14.43 4.01
N SER A 294 16.47 13.79 2.95
CA SER A 294 15.04 13.62 2.67
C SER A 294 14.38 12.47 3.44
N GLU A 295 15.04 11.83 4.41
CA GLU A 295 14.40 10.85 5.30
C GLU A 295 13.59 11.55 6.41
N SER A 296 14.02 12.74 6.82
CA SER A 296 13.41 13.49 7.92
C SER A 296 12.22 14.33 7.45
N THR A 297 11.20 14.46 8.31
CA THR A 297 10.06 15.34 8.05
C THR A 297 10.43 16.78 8.40
N LEU A 298 10.28 17.70 7.45
CA LEU A 298 10.51 19.13 7.65
C LEU A 298 9.19 19.89 7.71
N CYS A 299 9.15 20.99 8.47
CA CYS A 299 8.00 21.88 8.50
C CYS A 299 7.87 22.61 7.17
N PRO A 300 6.74 22.50 6.45
CA PRO A 300 6.57 23.19 5.18
C PRO A 300 6.46 24.73 5.34
N GLY A 301 6.26 25.23 6.58
CA GLY A 301 6.17 26.66 6.87
C GLY A 301 7.52 27.33 7.14
N CYS A 302 8.37 26.73 7.98
CA CYS A 302 9.63 27.35 8.43
C CYS A 302 10.88 26.50 8.18
N GLY A 303 10.73 25.28 7.63
CA GLY A 303 11.85 24.39 7.32
C GLY A 303 12.49 23.69 8.53
N SER A 304 11.99 23.89 9.75
CA SER A 304 12.52 23.19 10.93
C SER A 304 12.29 21.68 10.82
N VAL A 305 13.23 20.87 11.31
CA VAL A 305 13.04 19.42 11.44
C VAL A 305 11.91 19.15 12.42
N LEU A 306 10.91 18.41 11.98
CA LEU A 306 9.76 17.99 12.78
C LEU A 306 9.90 16.57 13.28
N ILE A 307 10.39 15.65 12.44
CA ILE A 307 10.70 14.29 12.85
C ILE A 307 12.03 13.92 12.19
N GLU A 308 13.05 13.79 13.01
CA GLU A 308 14.33 13.28 12.54
C GLU A 308 14.22 11.79 12.26
N ARG A 309 14.75 11.35 11.12
CA ARG A 309 14.86 9.93 10.77
C ARG A 309 16.25 9.57 10.29
N GLN A 310 16.68 8.39 10.73
CA GLN A 310 17.84 7.71 10.17
C GLN A 310 17.44 6.26 9.87
N GLY A 311 17.13 5.99 8.60
CA GLY A 311 16.45 4.75 8.21
C GLY A 311 15.10 4.59 8.92
N PHE A 312 14.93 3.51 9.68
CA PHE A 312 13.67 3.20 10.39
C PHE A 312 13.63 3.67 11.85
N ARG A 313 14.60 4.46 12.29
CA ARG A 313 14.61 5.03 13.65
C ARG A 313 14.17 6.48 13.59
N THR A 314 13.24 6.84 14.47
CA THR A 314 12.79 8.21 14.67
C THR A 314 13.48 8.85 15.87
N GLY A 315 13.82 10.12 15.75
CA GLY A 315 14.34 10.96 16.83
C GLY A 315 13.25 11.77 17.54
N GLU A 316 13.64 12.86 18.17
CA GLU A 316 12.72 13.76 18.86
C GLU A 316 11.71 14.41 17.88
N SER A 317 10.48 14.62 18.38
CA SER A 317 9.41 15.26 17.61
C SER A 317 9.39 16.76 17.89
N GLY A 318 9.55 17.56 16.83
CA GLY A 318 9.29 19.00 16.80
C GLY A 318 7.80 19.34 16.58
N ILE A 319 6.90 18.42 16.91
CA ILE A 319 5.45 18.57 16.76
C ILE A 319 4.80 18.61 18.14
N THR A 320 3.83 19.50 18.32
CA THR A 320 3.02 19.62 19.53
C THR A 320 1.57 19.81 19.10
N ASP A 321 0.68 18.90 19.51
CA ASP A 321 -0.75 18.91 19.16
C ASP A 321 -1.00 19.05 17.66
N GLY A 322 -0.29 18.27 16.83
CA GLY A 322 -0.40 18.31 15.37
C GLY A 322 0.14 19.60 14.72
N ARG A 323 0.89 20.43 15.45
CA ARG A 323 1.47 21.69 14.96
C ARG A 323 2.99 21.72 15.12
N CYS A 324 3.65 22.44 14.22
CA CYS A 324 5.07 22.72 14.34
C CYS A 324 5.34 23.54 15.61
N SER A 325 6.21 23.04 16.50
CA SER A 325 6.57 23.72 17.75
C SER A 325 7.30 25.06 17.54
N ARG A 326 7.86 25.29 16.35
CA ARG A 326 8.61 26.50 15.97
C ARG A 326 7.75 27.63 15.40
N CYS A 327 6.80 27.32 14.52
CA CYS A 327 6.01 28.34 13.81
C CYS A 327 4.49 28.18 13.93
N GLY A 328 4.00 27.15 14.61
CA GLY A 328 2.57 26.91 14.83
C GLY A 328 1.79 26.41 13.62
N ARG A 329 2.45 26.23 12.46
CA ARG A 329 1.81 25.67 11.26
C ARG A 329 1.32 24.26 11.55
N GLU A 330 0.09 23.97 11.14
CA GLU A 330 -0.48 22.63 11.20
C GLU A 330 0.33 21.67 10.32
N VAL A 331 0.59 20.49 10.85
CA VAL A 331 1.37 19.44 10.21
C VAL A 331 0.40 18.32 9.90
N ALA A 332 0.35 17.89 8.65
CA ALA A 332 -0.46 16.73 8.30
C ALA A 332 0.20 15.49 8.92
N ILE A 333 -0.31 15.03 10.06
CA ILE A 333 0.23 13.87 10.76
C ILE A 333 -0.86 13.21 11.61
N HIS A 334 -0.80 11.89 11.75
CA HIS A 334 -1.68 11.10 12.60
C HIS A 334 -0.85 10.47 13.74
N GLU A 335 -0.78 11.17 14.87
CA GLU A 335 0.01 10.76 16.04
C GLU A 335 -0.73 9.74 16.93
N LYS A 336 0.01 9.10 17.84
CA LYS A 336 -0.59 8.21 18.84
C LYS A 336 -1.60 8.97 19.70
N GLY A 337 -2.83 8.49 19.75
CA GLY A 337 -3.91 9.13 20.52
C GLY A 337 -4.63 10.26 19.77
N ALA A 338 -4.24 10.57 18.53
CA ALA A 338 -4.98 11.50 17.69
C ALA A 338 -6.40 10.97 17.39
N PRO A 339 -7.40 11.86 17.25
CA PRO A 339 -8.72 11.47 16.76
C PRO A 339 -8.63 10.89 15.33
N PRO A 340 -9.69 10.22 14.84
CA PRO A 340 -9.76 9.77 13.45
C PRO A 340 -9.38 10.90 12.48
N TRP A 341 -8.57 10.57 11.49
CA TRP A 341 -8.17 11.52 10.44
C TRP A 341 -9.42 11.99 9.70
N ARG A 342 -9.71 13.30 9.76
CA ARG A 342 -10.87 13.97 9.15
C ARG A 342 -12.24 13.48 9.67
N SER A 343 -12.50 13.66 10.97
CA SER A 343 -13.85 13.59 11.58
C SER A 343 -14.68 14.85 11.33
#